data_AF-A0A7J5B8E1-F1
#
_entry.id   AF-A0A7J5B8E1-F1
#
_cell.length_a   1.000
_cell.length_b   1.000
_cell.length_c   1.000
_cell.angle_alpha   90.00
_cell.angle_beta   90.00
_cell.angle_gamma   90.00
#
_symmetry.space_group_name_H-M   'P 1'
#
loop_
_entity.id
_entity.type
_entity.pdbx_description
1 polymer ?
#
loop_
_entity_poly.entity_id
_entity_poly.type
_entity_poly.pdbx_seq_one_letter_code
_entity_poly.pdbx_strand_id
1 'polypeptide(L)'
;MYQRVLAGDSLYRIRKDWNERGILTTHGCAWSDRTLKMVLYTPSNKGVREYRPVMPDGSRAKTSKMQVKAAWPALVDEDTWQQVSDVLDARKKARNFHQPGSGAAVRMYPFSGLIRCSLCGTSMIHRGGVYQCLQPTPGGCTRSIRSAEIERLVEEAVLATFKQITLHPTKHRTSGSDLAARIGLVATLDQDRERLGRLDDDYYDGLIDKAMWVRQRARIAERIEATRRQHAARMSEQHAGLNIDMTTVAAEWEGRTTMWQYQAASLILQAVLVHAHPADMMTAVPKRRNESTEDFHVRRDAHRAAVLARRVEFIWRA
;
A
#
# COMPACT_ATOMS: atom_id res chain seq x y z
N MET A 1 15.03 0.31 25.96
CA MET A 1 14.23 0.49 24.72
C MET A 1 13.29 -0.71 24.49
N TYR A 2 13.79 -1.94 24.40
CA TYR A 2 12.97 -3.16 24.23
C TYR A 2 11.83 -3.27 25.25
N GLN A 3 12.13 -3.15 26.54
CA GLN A 3 11.13 -3.16 27.62
C GLN A 3 10.03 -2.11 27.44
N ARG A 4 10.35 -0.90 26.99
CA ARG A 4 9.34 0.14 26.73
C ARG A 4 8.40 -0.24 25.59
N VAL A 5 8.93 -0.87 24.53
CA VAL A 5 8.10 -1.36 23.42
C VAL A 5 7.13 -2.44 23.90
N LEU A 6 7.62 -3.39 24.71
CA LEU A 6 6.80 -4.45 25.32
C LEU A 6 5.77 -3.88 26.30
N ALA A 7 6.11 -2.82 27.05
CA ALA A 7 5.19 -2.10 27.93
C ALA A 7 4.12 -1.27 27.19
N GLY A 8 4.12 -1.27 25.84
CA GLY A 8 3.09 -0.61 25.05
C GLY A 8 3.50 0.76 24.48
N ASP A 9 4.69 1.27 24.76
CA ASP A 9 5.12 2.56 24.23
C ASP A 9 5.22 2.53 22.69
N SER A 10 4.74 3.59 22.07
CA SER A 10 4.93 3.82 20.64
C SER A 10 6.35 4.32 20.37
N LEU A 11 6.89 3.99 19.19
CA LEU A 11 8.21 4.49 18.78
C LEU A 11 8.28 6.01 18.77
N TYR A 12 7.16 6.67 18.43
CA TYR A 12 7.03 8.12 18.52
C TYR A 12 7.25 8.64 19.95
N ARG A 13 6.66 7.99 20.97
CA ARG A 13 6.84 8.39 22.38
C ARG A 13 8.28 8.22 22.83
N ILE A 14 8.91 7.10 22.48
CA ILE A 14 10.32 6.83 22.79
C ILE A 14 11.22 7.88 22.11
N ARG A 15 11.01 8.13 20.81
CA ARG A 15 11.74 9.14 20.05
C ARG A 15 11.60 10.54 20.66
N LYS A 16 10.37 10.93 20.98
CA LYS A 16 10.05 12.26 21.54
C LYS A 16 10.78 12.46 22.86
N ASP A 17 10.64 11.52 23.79
CA ASP A 17 11.32 11.53 25.09
C ASP A 17 12.84 11.61 24.95
N TRP A 18 13.45 10.79 24.09
CA TRP A 18 14.90 10.79 23.90
C TRP A 18 15.42 12.10 23.32
N ASN A 19 14.74 12.65 22.32
CA ASN A 19 15.13 13.90 21.70
C ASN A 19 14.91 15.10 22.64
N GLU A 20 13.84 15.11 23.44
CA GLU A 20 13.58 16.15 24.46
C GLU A 20 14.64 16.12 25.56
N ARG A 21 15.17 14.94 25.89
CA ARG A 21 16.27 14.76 26.85
C ARG A 21 17.66 15.00 26.25
N GLY A 22 17.75 15.35 24.96
CA GLY A 22 19.03 15.57 24.29
C GLY A 22 19.86 14.30 24.06
N ILE A 23 19.26 13.11 24.13
CA ILE A 23 19.95 11.84 23.84
C ILE A 23 20.10 11.73 22.31
N LEU A 24 21.32 11.85 21.81
CA LEU A 24 21.61 11.80 20.37
C LEU A 24 22.03 10.39 19.93
N THR A 25 21.98 10.15 18.62
CA THR A 25 22.53 8.93 18.00
C THR A 25 24.07 8.97 18.03
N THR A 26 24.74 7.85 17.72
CA THR A 26 26.21 7.77 17.65
C THR A 26 26.86 8.82 16.74
N HIS A 27 26.14 9.29 15.71
CA HIS A 27 26.60 10.34 14.80
C HIS A 27 26.15 11.75 15.20
N GLY A 28 25.65 11.95 16.43
CA GLY A 28 25.19 13.25 16.93
C GLY A 28 23.85 13.73 16.34
N CYS A 29 23.13 12.89 15.60
CA CYS A 29 21.84 13.26 15.03
C CYS A 29 20.68 12.93 15.99
N ALA A 30 19.58 13.68 15.89
CA ALA A 30 18.33 13.36 16.57
C ALA A 30 17.76 12.00 16.12
N TRP A 31 17.05 11.32 17.03
CA TRP A 31 16.42 10.04 16.73
C TRP A 31 15.24 10.19 15.78
N SER A 32 15.09 9.23 14.88
CA SER A 32 13.92 9.05 14.02
C SER A 32 13.25 7.70 14.27
N ASP A 33 11.96 7.59 13.98
CA ASP A 33 11.21 6.32 14.09
C ASP A 33 11.85 5.22 13.21
N ARG A 34 12.44 5.60 12.06
CA ARG A 34 13.16 4.70 11.16
C ARG A 34 14.43 4.17 11.82
N THR A 35 15.21 5.04 12.45
CA THR A 35 16.45 4.67 13.14
C THR A 35 16.16 3.76 14.33
N LEU A 36 15.15 4.08 15.14
CA LEU A 36 14.72 3.23 16.24
C LEU A 36 14.29 1.84 15.77
N LYS A 37 13.48 1.75 14.70
CA LYS A 37 13.13 0.45 14.09
C LYS A 37 14.36 -0.32 13.65
N MET A 38 15.27 0.33 12.94
CA MET A 38 16.48 -0.32 12.44
C MET A 38 17.29 -0.94 13.58
N VAL A 39 17.46 -0.21 14.69
CA VAL A 39 18.14 -0.75 15.89
C VAL A 39 17.36 -1.94 16.46
N LEU A 40 16.04 -1.81 16.66
CA LEU A 40 15.21 -2.87 17.24
C LEU A 40 15.20 -4.18 16.41
N TYR A 41 15.23 -4.08 15.09
CA TYR A 41 15.28 -5.24 14.18
C TYR A 41 16.71 -5.74 13.90
N THR A 42 17.75 -5.18 14.51
CA THR A 42 19.13 -5.61 14.25
C THR A 42 19.40 -6.96 14.95
N PRO A 43 19.74 -8.04 14.23
CA PRO A 43 20.02 -9.35 14.85
C PRO A 43 21.25 -9.35 15.77
N SER A 44 22.18 -8.41 15.58
CA SER A 44 23.35 -8.26 16.46
C SER A 44 22.97 -8.05 17.92
N ASN A 45 21.79 -7.46 18.19
CA ASN A 45 21.30 -7.26 19.56
C ASN A 45 20.98 -8.58 20.26
N LYS A 46 20.58 -9.62 19.52
CA LYS A 46 20.41 -10.98 20.04
C LYS A 46 21.65 -11.87 19.87
N GLY A 47 22.82 -11.26 19.65
CA GLY A 47 24.07 -11.99 19.49
C GLY A 47 24.18 -12.78 18.18
N VAL A 48 23.47 -12.36 17.14
CA VAL A 48 23.50 -13.00 15.81
C VAL A 48 24.12 -12.06 14.78
N ARG A 49 25.09 -12.56 14.02
CA ARG A 49 25.67 -11.84 12.88
C ARG A 49 24.99 -12.32 11.60
N GLU A 50 24.45 -11.37 10.84
CA GLU A 50 23.88 -11.64 9.52
C GLU A 50 24.81 -11.19 8.39
N TYR A 51 24.86 -11.97 7.31
CA TYR A 51 25.50 -11.58 6.06
C TYR A 51 24.43 -11.28 5.00
N ARG A 52 24.38 -10.03 4.56
CA ARG A 52 23.54 -9.57 3.44
C ARG A 52 24.45 -9.22 2.27
N PRO A 53 24.40 -9.97 1.14
CA PRO A 53 25.23 -9.67 -0.02
C PRO A 53 24.85 -8.32 -0.63
N VAL A 54 25.84 -7.65 -1.23
CA VAL A 54 25.64 -6.46 -2.05
C VAL A 54 25.26 -6.93 -3.46
N MET A 55 24.15 -6.39 -3.97
CA MET A 55 23.62 -6.64 -5.29
C MET A 55 24.38 -5.79 -6.33
N PRO A 56 24.31 -6.14 -7.63
CA PRO A 56 25.01 -5.40 -8.70
C PRO A 56 24.65 -3.91 -8.79
N ASP A 57 23.47 -3.52 -8.32
CA ASP A 57 23.01 -2.12 -8.24
C ASP A 57 23.57 -1.36 -7.02
N GLY A 58 24.46 -1.97 -6.24
CA GLY A 58 25.04 -1.42 -5.01
C GLY A 58 24.12 -1.51 -3.78
N SER A 59 22.90 -2.02 -3.92
CA SER A 59 21.98 -2.21 -2.79
C SER A 59 22.31 -3.48 -2.00
N ARG A 60 21.95 -3.56 -0.72
CA ARG A 60 22.08 -4.80 0.06
C ARG A 60 20.81 -5.65 -0.13
N ALA A 61 20.99 -6.96 -0.23
CA ALA A 61 19.87 -7.89 -0.26
C ALA A 61 18.94 -7.68 0.95
N LYS A 62 17.62 -7.69 0.69
CA LYS A 62 16.60 -7.53 1.75
C LYS A 62 16.59 -8.72 2.71
N THR A 63 16.93 -9.91 2.23
CA THR A 63 17.00 -11.14 3.01
C THR A 63 18.45 -11.45 3.36
N SER A 64 18.68 -11.87 4.60
CA SER A 64 19.97 -12.40 5.02
C SER A 64 20.28 -13.71 4.27
N LYS A 65 21.51 -13.83 3.76
CA LYS A 65 22.01 -15.06 3.13
C LYS A 65 22.50 -16.07 4.18
N MET A 66 22.94 -15.58 5.34
CA MET A 66 23.50 -16.42 6.40
C MET A 66 23.35 -15.71 7.74
N GLN A 67 22.97 -16.45 8.78
CA GLN A 67 22.97 -16.01 10.16
C GLN A 67 23.89 -16.94 10.96
N VAL A 68 24.86 -16.37 11.67
CA VAL A 68 25.78 -17.12 12.53
C VAL A 68 25.76 -16.54 13.93
N LYS A 69 26.01 -17.39 14.93
CA LYS A 69 26.22 -16.92 16.31
C LYS A 69 27.42 -15.97 16.33
N ALA A 70 27.22 -14.79 16.89
CA ALA A 70 28.28 -13.80 17.00
C ALA A 70 29.21 -14.15 18.18
N ALA A 71 30.45 -13.64 18.11
CA ALA A 71 31.42 -13.78 19.20
C ALA A 71 31.14 -12.86 20.39
N TRP A 72 30.36 -11.78 20.19
CA TRP A 72 29.98 -10.86 21.25
C TRP A 72 28.74 -11.34 22.02
N PRO A 73 28.62 -10.98 23.31
CA PRO A 73 27.44 -11.30 24.10
C PRO A 73 26.20 -10.61 23.51
N ALA A 74 25.06 -11.29 23.61
CA ALA A 74 23.77 -10.71 23.24
C ALA A 74 23.39 -9.58 24.22
N LEU A 75 22.87 -8.48 23.69
CA LEU A 75 22.34 -7.36 24.49
C LEU A 75 20.94 -7.67 25.04
N VAL A 76 20.19 -8.50 24.32
CA VAL A 76 18.88 -9.04 24.71
C VAL A 76 18.82 -10.51 24.33
N ASP A 77 18.06 -11.31 25.07
CA ASP A 77 17.80 -12.69 24.68
C ASP A 77 16.95 -12.78 23.40
N GLU A 78 16.98 -13.95 22.76
CA GLU A 78 16.31 -14.17 21.50
C GLU A 78 14.78 -14.06 21.61
N ASP A 79 14.20 -14.50 22.73
CA ASP A 79 12.76 -14.45 22.97
C ASP A 79 12.27 -12.99 23.11
N THR A 80 12.93 -12.18 23.94
CA THR A 80 12.67 -10.73 24.05
C THR A 80 12.80 -10.02 22.70
N TRP A 81 13.82 -10.38 21.90
CA TRP A 81 14.01 -9.79 20.57
C TRP A 81 12.88 -10.19 19.61
N GLN A 82 12.47 -11.45 19.64
CA GLN A 82 11.40 -11.96 18.78
C GLN A 82 10.05 -11.36 19.17
N GLN A 83 9.72 -11.32 20.46
CA GLN A 83 8.50 -10.71 20.98
C GLN A 83 8.37 -9.23 20.57
N VAL A 84 9.44 -8.46 20.69
CA VAL A 84 9.44 -7.06 20.23
C VAL A 84 9.23 -6.96 18.72
N SER A 85 9.89 -7.82 17.95
CA SER A 85 9.73 -7.87 16.49
C SER A 85 8.29 -8.18 16.10
N ASP A 86 7.67 -9.16 16.77
CA ASP A 86 6.27 -9.55 16.57
C ASP A 86 5.30 -8.45 16.96
N VAL A 87 5.53 -7.75 18.08
CA VAL A 87 4.74 -6.58 18.49
C VAL A 87 4.83 -5.47 17.44
N LEU A 88 6.02 -5.17 16.92
CA LEU A 88 6.20 -4.14 15.90
C LEU A 88 5.55 -4.53 14.57
N ASP A 89 5.61 -5.81 14.18
CA ASP A 89 4.97 -6.33 12.98
C ASP A 89 3.45 -6.38 13.12
N ALA A 90 2.92 -6.78 14.26
CA ALA A 90 1.50 -6.70 14.58
C ALA A 90 1.02 -5.24 14.53
N ARG A 91 1.76 -4.30 15.14
CA ARG A 91 1.47 -2.85 15.03
C ARG A 91 1.62 -2.31 13.61
N LYS A 92 2.44 -2.92 12.76
CA LYS A 92 2.55 -2.53 11.34
C LYS A 92 1.33 -3.02 10.56
N LYS A 93 0.96 -4.29 10.73
CA LYS A 93 -0.26 -4.88 10.16
C LYS A 93 -1.51 -4.10 10.60
N ALA A 94 -1.58 -3.73 11.88
CA ALA A 94 -2.64 -2.91 12.46
C ALA A 94 -2.53 -1.39 12.19
N ARG A 95 -1.57 -0.94 11.39
CA ARG A 95 -1.44 0.47 10.95
C ARG A 95 -1.40 0.61 9.44
N ASN A 96 -1.80 -0.41 8.70
CA ASN A 96 -1.88 -0.32 7.25
C ASN A 96 -3.09 0.55 6.88
N PHE A 97 -2.95 1.88 7.04
CA PHE A 97 -3.91 2.91 6.65
C PHE A 97 -4.30 2.88 5.16
N HIS A 98 -3.56 2.12 4.35
CA HIS A 98 -3.74 1.98 2.91
C HIS A 98 -4.60 0.76 2.52
N GLN A 99 -4.90 -0.13 3.48
CA GLN A 99 -5.87 -1.20 3.30
C GLN A 99 -7.01 -0.98 4.28
N PRO A 100 -8.24 -0.74 3.78
CA PRO A 100 -9.38 -0.62 4.67
C PRO A 100 -9.54 -1.88 5.52
N GLY A 101 -9.88 -1.70 6.80
CA GLY A 101 -10.09 -2.76 7.80
C GLY A 101 -8.84 -3.35 8.44
N SER A 102 -7.63 -2.92 8.08
CA SER A 102 -6.40 -3.36 8.76
C SER A 102 -5.90 -2.30 9.76
N GLY A 103 -6.37 -2.41 11.01
CA GLY A 103 -5.91 -1.59 12.11
C GLY A 103 -6.96 -0.91 12.97
N ALA A 104 -6.53 -0.31 14.08
CA ALA A 104 -7.36 0.44 15.04
C ALA A 104 -7.92 1.78 14.50
N ALA A 105 -8.04 1.92 13.17
CA ALA A 105 -8.61 3.10 12.54
C ALA A 105 -10.15 2.97 12.52
N VAL A 106 -10.77 3.52 13.57
CA VAL A 106 -12.23 3.66 13.78
C VAL A 106 -12.91 4.52 12.68
N ARG A 107 -12.14 5.17 11.79
CA ARG A 107 -12.67 6.02 10.71
C ARG A 107 -12.20 5.50 9.36
N MET A 108 -13.05 4.69 8.74
CA MET A 108 -12.91 4.28 7.35
C MET A 108 -13.67 5.27 6.46
N TYR A 109 -13.06 5.70 5.35
CA TYR A 109 -13.75 6.47 4.31
C TYR A 109 -13.91 5.60 3.04
N PRO A 110 -15.05 5.67 2.33
CA PRO A 110 -15.43 4.67 1.30
C PRO A 110 -14.43 4.48 0.17
N PHE A 111 -13.63 5.50 -0.15
CA PHE A 111 -12.71 5.47 -1.29
C PHE A 111 -11.22 5.64 -0.89
N SER A 112 -10.92 5.47 0.40
CA SER A 112 -9.53 5.49 0.90
C SER A 112 -8.69 4.40 0.21
N GLY A 113 -7.54 4.75 -0.35
CA GLY A 113 -6.71 3.83 -1.14
C GLY A 113 -6.95 3.89 -2.66
N LEU A 114 -8.16 4.23 -3.09
CA LEU A 114 -8.52 4.42 -4.51
C LEU A 114 -8.17 5.83 -5.01
N ILE A 115 -8.33 6.85 -4.15
CA ILE A 115 -7.94 8.23 -4.48
C ILE A 115 -6.41 8.38 -4.40
N ARG A 116 -5.79 8.78 -5.51
CA ARG A 116 -4.34 8.87 -5.69
C ARG A 116 -3.92 10.18 -6.34
N CYS A 117 -2.72 10.64 -6.03
CA CYS A 117 -2.12 11.80 -6.69
C CYS A 117 -1.68 11.43 -8.11
N SER A 118 -2.08 12.20 -9.12
CA SER A 118 -1.65 11.91 -10.51
C SER A 118 -0.17 12.15 -10.77
N LEU A 119 0.51 12.98 -9.96
CA LEU A 119 1.94 13.29 -10.13
C LEU A 119 2.85 12.20 -9.58
N CYS A 120 2.59 11.72 -8.37
CA CYS A 120 3.47 10.77 -7.68
C CYS A 120 2.86 9.37 -7.50
N GLY A 121 1.60 9.16 -7.91
CA GLY A 121 0.90 7.88 -7.79
C GLY A 121 0.57 7.45 -6.35
N THR A 122 0.98 8.22 -5.34
CA THR A 122 0.76 7.88 -3.93
C THR A 122 -0.71 8.05 -3.56
N SER A 123 -1.25 7.13 -2.75
CA SER A 123 -2.61 7.25 -2.24
C SER A 123 -2.75 8.46 -1.32
N MET A 124 -3.81 9.22 -1.53
CA MET A 124 -4.09 10.41 -0.74
C MET A 124 -4.74 10.02 0.58
N ILE A 125 -4.37 10.71 1.65
CA ILE A 125 -4.85 10.43 3.01
C ILE A 125 -5.94 11.44 3.35
N HIS A 126 -7.05 10.97 3.92
CA HIS A 126 -8.10 11.84 4.43
C HIS A 126 -7.65 12.55 5.72
N ARG A 127 -7.69 13.88 5.74
CA ARG A 127 -7.34 14.72 6.88
C ARG A 127 -8.19 15.98 6.89
N GLY A 128 -9.04 16.15 7.91
CA GLY A 128 -9.76 17.42 8.13
C GLY A 128 -10.68 17.85 6.99
N GLY A 129 -11.36 16.90 6.32
CA GLY A 129 -12.28 17.19 5.22
C GLY A 129 -11.62 17.37 3.86
N VAL A 130 -10.33 17.04 3.74
CA VAL A 130 -9.61 16.97 2.46
C VAL A 130 -8.88 15.63 2.33
N TYR A 131 -8.77 15.13 1.11
CA TYR A 131 -7.74 14.16 0.75
C TYR A 131 -6.48 14.93 0.42
N GLN A 132 -5.36 14.56 1.04
CA GLN A 132 -4.06 15.22 0.85
C GLN A 132 -3.00 14.21 0.40
N CYS A 133 -2.23 14.59 -0.60
CA CYS A 133 -0.97 13.92 -0.92
C CYS A 133 0.06 14.31 0.14
N LEU A 134 0.57 13.31 0.88
CA LEU A 134 1.59 13.49 1.90
C LEU A 134 2.85 12.78 1.44
N GLN A 135 3.71 13.50 0.71
CA GLN A 135 5.07 13.03 0.46
C GLN A 135 5.95 13.40 1.68
N PRO A 136 6.65 12.43 2.29
CA PRO A 136 7.48 12.69 3.47
C PRO A 136 8.78 13.44 3.15
N THR A 137 9.05 13.75 1.88
CA THR A 137 10.22 14.48 1.43
C THR A 137 10.03 16.00 1.55
N PRO A 138 11.06 16.77 1.96
CA PRO A 138 11.04 18.23 1.86
C PRO A 138 10.77 18.69 0.42
N GLY A 139 9.84 19.64 0.22
CA GLY A 139 9.38 20.02 -1.12
C GLY A 139 8.44 19.02 -1.79
N GLY A 140 7.96 18.02 -1.05
CA GLY A 140 7.05 16.99 -1.53
C GLY A 140 5.70 17.54 -2.03
N CYS A 141 4.99 16.72 -2.81
CA CYS A 141 3.70 17.09 -3.40
C CYS A 141 2.66 17.43 -2.30
N THR A 142 2.06 18.63 -2.39
CA THR A 142 1.06 19.17 -1.45
C THR A 142 -0.36 19.19 -2.00
N ARG A 143 -0.61 18.47 -3.11
CA ARG A 143 -1.93 18.43 -3.75
C ARG A 143 -2.99 17.98 -2.76
N SER A 144 -4.11 18.68 -2.77
CA SER A 144 -5.28 18.36 -1.95
C SER A 144 -6.58 18.56 -2.73
N ILE A 145 -7.62 17.88 -2.29
CA ILE A 145 -8.98 17.97 -2.81
C ILE A 145 -9.97 17.77 -1.67
N ARG A 146 -11.11 18.46 -1.72
CA ARG A 146 -12.14 18.38 -0.66
C ARG A 146 -12.80 17.02 -0.67
N SER A 147 -12.90 16.38 0.50
CA SER A 147 -13.41 15.02 0.62
C SER A 147 -14.87 14.92 0.20
N ALA A 148 -15.74 15.82 0.69
CA ALA A 148 -17.17 15.79 0.35
C ALA A 148 -17.43 15.91 -1.16
N GLU A 149 -16.62 16.69 -1.87
CA GLU A 149 -16.76 16.92 -3.31
C GLU A 149 -16.29 15.71 -4.13
N ILE A 150 -15.11 15.15 -3.80
CA ILE A 150 -14.58 13.97 -4.52
C ILE A 150 -15.34 12.69 -4.15
N GLU A 151 -15.74 12.51 -2.89
CA GLU A 151 -16.47 11.31 -2.47
C GLU A 151 -17.81 11.21 -3.18
N ARG A 152 -18.57 12.32 -3.21
CA ARG A 152 -19.84 12.38 -3.96
C ARG A 152 -19.63 12.09 -5.45
N LEU A 153 -18.62 12.69 -6.08
CA LEU A 153 -18.34 12.46 -7.50
C LEU A 153 -17.97 11.01 -7.80
N VAL A 154 -17.15 10.38 -6.94
CA VAL A 154 -16.76 8.98 -7.09
C VAL A 154 -17.94 8.04 -6.87
N GLU A 155 -18.76 8.31 -5.86
CA GLU A 155 -19.98 7.56 -5.58
C GLU A 155 -20.99 7.63 -6.73
N GLU A 156 -21.29 8.82 -7.24
CA GLU A 156 -22.17 9.02 -8.40
C GLU A 156 -21.66 8.24 -9.63
N ALA A 157 -20.36 8.31 -9.92
CA ALA A 157 -19.75 7.60 -11.04
C ALA A 157 -19.81 6.08 -10.87
N VAL A 158 -19.44 5.55 -9.70
CA VAL A 158 -19.47 4.12 -9.38
C VAL A 158 -20.90 3.56 -9.49
N LEU A 159 -21.87 4.26 -8.91
CA LEU A 159 -23.28 3.86 -8.98
C LEU A 159 -23.83 3.91 -10.41
N ALA A 160 -23.45 4.91 -11.20
CA ALA A 160 -23.84 4.98 -12.61
C ALA A 160 -23.30 3.78 -13.41
N THR A 161 -22.04 3.38 -13.18
CA THR A 161 -21.45 2.20 -13.83
C THR A 161 -22.14 0.91 -13.40
N PHE A 162 -22.44 0.72 -12.11
CA PHE A 162 -23.20 -0.46 -11.66
C PHE A 162 -24.61 -0.52 -12.26
N LYS A 163 -25.31 0.61 -12.36
CA LYS A 163 -26.61 0.66 -13.06
C LYS A 163 -26.50 0.22 -14.52
N GLN A 164 -25.44 0.62 -15.23
CA GLN A 164 -25.20 0.15 -16.60
C GLN A 164 -24.94 -1.36 -16.66
N ILE A 165 -24.21 -1.91 -15.69
CA ILE A 165 -23.95 -3.35 -15.58
C ILE A 165 -25.26 -4.12 -15.34
N THR A 166 -26.12 -3.63 -14.44
CA THR A 166 -27.45 -4.22 -14.19
C THR A 166 -28.32 -4.23 -15.45
N LEU A 167 -28.26 -3.18 -16.28
CA LEU A 167 -29.01 -3.08 -17.53
C LEU A 167 -28.46 -3.99 -18.66
N HIS A 168 -27.17 -4.35 -18.60
CA HIS A 168 -26.50 -5.16 -19.62
C HIS A 168 -25.65 -6.31 -19.03
N PRO A 169 -26.26 -7.33 -18.39
CA PRO A 169 -25.54 -8.36 -17.63
C PRO A 169 -24.66 -9.29 -18.49
N THR A 170 -24.98 -9.43 -19.78
CA THR A 170 -24.39 -10.42 -20.68
C THR A 170 -22.95 -10.12 -21.10
N LYS A 171 -22.42 -8.92 -20.85
CA LYS A 171 -21.05 -8.54 -21.23
C LYS A 171 -19.97 -8.88 -20.18
N HIS A 172 -20.33 -9.31 -18.97
CA HIS A 172 -19.39 -9.49 -17.85
C HIS A 172 -19.27 -10.92 -17.28
N ARG A 173 -19.58 -11.97 -18.05
CA ARG A 173 -19.28 -13.35 -17.62
C ARG A 173 -17.79 -13.66 -17.75
N THR A 174 -17.04 -13.52 -16.67
CA THR A 174 -15.66 -14.05 -16.58
C THR A 174 -15.72 -15.58 -16.57
N SER A 175 -15.19 -16.21 -17.62
CA SER A 175 -15.28 -17.65 -17.89
C SER A 175 -14.41 -18.51 -16.95
N GLY A 176 -14.82 -19.76 -16.67
CA GLY A 176 -14.09 -20.76 -15.87
C GLY A 176 -12.70 -21.18 -16.38
N SER A 177 -12.25 -20.64 -17.51
CA SER A 177 -10.88 -20.75 -18.04
C SER A 177 -9.82 -20.19 -17.08
N ASP A 178 -10.17 -19.17 -16.28
CA ASP A 178 -9.23 -18.49 -15.39
C ASP A 178 -8.79 -19.35 -14.19
N LEU A 179 -9.67 -20.19 -13.64
CA LEU A 179 -9.34 -21.06 -12.49
C LEU A 179 -8.28 -22.12 -12.86
N ALA A 180 -8.44 -22.79 -14.01
CA ALA A 180 -7.49 -23.78 -14.49
C ALA A 180 -6.12 -23.16 -14.79
N ALA A 181 -6.11 -21.96 -15.40
CA ALA A 181 -4.89 -21.24 -15.67
C ALA A 181 -4.16 -20.78 -14.38
N ARG A 182 -4.90 -20.55 -13.28
CA ARG A 182 -4.33 -20.17 -11.98
C ARG A 182 -3.77 -21.35 -11.20
N ILE A 183 -4.46 -22.49 -11.20
CA ILE A 183 -3.90 -23.75 -10.70
C ILE A 183 -2.60 -24.04 -11.44
N GLY A 184 -2.55 -23.78 -12.75
CA GLY A 184 -1.34 -23.86 -13.57
C GLY A 184 -0.21 -22.92 -13.11
N LEU A 185 -0.52 -21.66 -12.75
CA LEU A 185 0.49 -20.70 -12.27
C LEU A 185 1.04 -21.05 -10.89
N VAL A 186 0.20 -21.52 -9.97
CA VAL A 186 0.64 -21.99 -8.64
C VAL A 186 1.51 -23.23 -8.77
N ALA A 187 1.07 -24.22 -9.58
CA ALA A 187 1.87 -25.40 -9.88
C ALA A 187 3.22 -25.05 -10.52
N THR A 188 3.25 -24.03 -11.39
CA THR A 188 4.51 -23.54 -12.00
C THR A 188 5.44 -22.92 -10.96
N LEU A 189 4.92 -22.15 -9.99
CA LEU A 189 5.73 -21.59 -8.91
C LEU A 189 6.32 -22.68 -8.02
N ASP A 190 5.56 -23.72 -7.72
CA ASP A 190 6.03 -24.81 -6.88
C ASP A 190 7.07 -25.69 -7.61
N GLN A 191 6.86 -25.99 -8.89
CA GLN A 191 7.89 -26.64 -9.73
C GLN A 191 9.19 -25.83 -9.82
N ASP A 192 9.08 -24.50 -9.91
CA ASP A 192 10.25 -23.63 -9.97
C ASP A 192 11.00 -23.54 -8.64
N ARG A 193 10.28 -23.61 -7.52
CA ARG A 193 10.88 -23.72 -6.18
C ARG A 193 11.59 -25.04 -5.99
N GLU A 194 10.99 -26.15 -6.42
CA GLU A 194 11.62 -27.47 -6.37
C GLU A 194 12.86 -27.55 -7.26
N ARG A 195 12.83 -26.92 -8.44
CA ARG A 195 14.02 -26.83 -9.31
C ARG A 195 15.13 -26.01 -8.68
N LEU A 196 14.79 -24.95 -7.95
CA LEU A 196 15.77 -24.14 -7.24
C LEU A 196 16.38 -24.91 -6.06
N GLY A 197 15.57 -25.69 -5.33
CA GLY A 197 16.05 -26.60 -4.29
C GLY A 197 17.03 -27.63 -4.82
N ARG A 198 16.64 -28.35 -5.90
CA ARG A 198 17.55 -29.32 -6.56
C ARG A 198 18.84 -28.69 -7.06
N LEU A 199 18.79 -27.49 -7.63
CA LEU A 199 19.98 -26.77 -8.07
C LEU A 199 20.91 -26.40 -6.90
N ASP A 200 20.34 -26.07 -5.74
CA ASP A 200 21.10 -25.78 -4.53
C ASP A 200 21.74 -27.07 -3.96
N ASP A 201 21.03 -28.21 -4.00
CA ASP A 201 21.56 -29.53 -3.63
C ASP A 201 22.69 -29.98 -4.57
N ASP A 202 22.49 -29.89 -5.89
CA ASP A 202 23.51 -30.24 -6.90
C ASP A 202 24.81 -29.43 -6.75
N TYR A 203 24.69 -28.17 -6.33
CA TYR A 203 25.86 -27.34 -6.03
C TYR A 203 26.52 -27.71 -4.71
N TYR A 204 25.73 -28.05 -3.69
CA TYR A 204 26.24 -28.54 -2.40
C TYR A 204 27.01 -29.85 -2.56
N ASP A 205 26.50 -30.75 -3.39
CA ASP A 205 27.10 -32.06 -3.71
C ASP A 205 28.27 -31.95 -4.71
N GLY A 206 28.58 -30.74 -5.19
CA GLY A 206 29.72 -30.47 -6.07
C GLY A 206 29.55 -30.96 -7.51
N LEU A 207 28.32 -31.30 -7.93
CA LEU A 207 28.01 -31.75 -9.29
C LEU A 207 28.10 -30.62 -10.32
N ILE A 208 28.02 -29.37 -9.87
CA ILE A 208 28.03 -28.18 -10.74
C ILE A 208 28.96 -27.10 -10.18
N ASP A 209 29.62 -26.36 -11.08
CA ASP A 209 30.50 -25.27 -10.69
C ASP A 209 29.72 -24.01 -10.26
N LYS A 210 30.40 -23.13 -9.53
CA LYS A 210 29.83 -21.87 -9.01
C LYS A 210 29.30 -20.95 -10.12
N ALA A 211 29.96 -20.89 -11.28
CA ALA A 211 29.55 -20.00 -12.36
C ALA A 211 28.25 -20.50 -13.01
N MET A 212 28.11 -21.83 -13.15
CA MET A 212 26.91 -22.50 -13.63
C MET A 212 25.75 -22.35 -12.64
N TRP A 213 25.98 -22.58 -11.34
CA TRP A 213 24.97 -22.39 -10.29
C TRP A 213 24.43 -20.95 -10.27
N VAL A 214 25.32 -19.93 -10.30
CA VAL A 214 24.90 -18.51 -10.33
C VAL A 214 24.00 -18.21 -11.54
N ARG A 215 24.39 -18.66 -12.74
CA ARG A 215 23.61 -18.43 -13.97
C ARG A 215 22.24 -19.11 -13.92
N GLN A 216 22.18 -20.37 -13.52
CA GLN A 216 20.92 -21.13 -13.49
C GLN A 216 19.98 -20.62 -12.41
N ARG A 217 20.51 -20.27 -11.23
CA ARG A 217 19.73 -19.73 -10.12
C ARG A 217 19.13 -18.37 -10.46
N ALA A 218 19.86 -17.51 -11.17
CA ALA A 218 19.34 -16.23 -11.66
C ALA A 218 18.16 -16.44 -12.63
N ARG A 219 18.29 -17.37 -13.58
CA ARG A 219 17.24 -17.70 -14.56
C ARG A 219 15.97 -18.23 -13.90
N ILE A 220 16.10 -19.11 -12.90
CA ILE A 220 14.95 -19.66 -12.16
C ILE A 220 14.32 -18.58 -11.27
N ALA A 221 15.12 -17.75 -10.60
CA ALA A 221 14.61 -16.65 -9.79
C ALA A 221 13.84 -15.61 -10.62
N GLU A 222 14.33 -15.28 -11.82
CA GLU A 222 13.63 -14.40 -12.76
C GLU A 222 12.29 -15.00 -13.21
N ARG A 223 12.25 -16.32 -13.48
CA ARG A 223 11.01 -17.03 -13.82
C ARG A 223 10.01 -16.99 -12.67
N ILE A 224 10.46 -17.23 -11.44
CA ILE A 224 9.62 -17.10 -10.22
C ILE A 224 9.05 -15.69 -10.09
N GLU A 225 9.86 -14.65 -10.27
CA GLU A 225 9.38 -13.26 -10.17
C GLU A 225 8.47 -12.86 -11.34
N ALA A 226 8.67 -13.40 -12.54
CA ALA A 226 7.75 -13.22 -13.66
C ALA A 226 6.40 -13.89 -13.39
N THR A 227 6.39 -15.15 -12.93
CA THR A 227 5.17 -15.89 -12.58
C THR A 227 4.47 -15.28 -11.37
N ARG A 228 5.20 -14.76 -10.38
CA ARG A 228 4.63 -13.98 -9.26
C ARG A 228 3.97 -12.69 -9.72
N ARG A 229 4.58 -11.95 -10.66
CA ARG A 229 3.97 -10.76 -11.25
C ARG A 229 2.69 -11.11 -12.03
N GLN A 230 2.69 -12.20 -12.79
CA GLN A 230 1.50 -12.68 -13.50
C GLN A 230 0.40 -13.13 -12.52
N HIS A 231 0.76 -13.88 -11.48
CA HIS A 231 -0.17 -14.29 -10.44
C HIS A 231 -0.71 -13.08 -9.68
N ALA A 232 0.12 -12.10 -9.31
CA ALA A 232 -0.32 -10.87 -8.63
C ALA A 232 -1.19 -9.97 -9.52
N ALA A 233 -0.90 -9.89 -10.82
CA ALA A 233 -1.73 -9.18 -11.79
C ALA A 233 -3.12 -9.83 -11.88
N ARG A 234 -3.19 -11.17 -11.99
CA ARG A 234 -4.46 -11.91 -11.95
C ARG A 234 -5.17 -11.89 -10.59
N MET A 235 -4.43 -11.84 -9.48
CA MET A 235 -5.03 -11.64 -8.15
C MET A 235 -5.58 -10.22 -7.96
N SER A 236 -5.02 -9.21 -8.65
CA SER A 236 -5.57 -7.85 -8.69
C SER A 236 -6.91 -7.81 -9.44
N GLU A 237 -7.13 -8.72 -10.40
CA GLU A 237 -8.44 -8.98 -11.04
C GLU A 237 -9.42 -9.71 -10.09
N GLN A 238 -8.93 -10.21 -8.95
CA GLN A 238 -9.64 -11.14 -8.08
C GLN A 238 -9.88 -10.64 -6.64
N HIS A 239 -10.18 -9.36 -6.44
CA HIS A 239 -10.85 -8.91 -5.19
C HIS A 239 -12.22 -9.59 -4.94
N ALA A 240 -12.62 -10.54 -5.79
CA ALA A 240 -13.68 -11.54 -5.60
C ALA A 240 -13.34 -12.62 -4.55
N GLY A 241 -12.98 -12.20 -3.33
CA GLY A 241 -13.22 -12.96 -2.11
C GLY A 241 -14.58 -12.63 -1.48
N LEU A 242 -15.36 -11.75 -2.11
CA LEU A 242 -16.68 -11.34 -1.66
C LEU A 242 -17.69 -11.69 -2.74
N ASN A 243 -18.71 -12.43 -2.33
CA ASN A 243 -19.86 -12.79 -3.16
C ASN A 243 -20.76 -11.55 -3.36
N ILE A 244 -20.21 -10.48 -3.95
CA ILE A 244 -20.94 -9.25 -4.29
C ILE A 244 -21.46 -9.43 -5.70
N ASP A 245 -22.77 -9.58 -5.83
CA ASP A 245 -23.44 -9.56 -7.12
C ASP A 245 -23.42 -8.13 -7.68
N MET A 246 -22.63 -7.91 -8.72
CA MET A 246 -22.47 -6.60 -9.36
C MET A 246 -23.80 -6.02 -9.87
N THR A 247 -24.81 -6.86 -10.12
CA THR A 247 -26.13 -6.42 -10.58
C THR A 247 -27.00 -5.85 -9.46
N THR A 248 -26.73 -6.19 -8.19
CA THR A 248 -27.50 -5.71 -7.02
C THR A 248 -26.82 -4.55 -6.30
N VAL A 249 -25.55 -4.26 -6.61
CA VAL A 249 -24.74 -3.27 -5.88
C VAL A 249 -25.43 -1.90 -5.77
N ALA A 250 -25.99 -1.41 -6.88
CA ALA A 250 -26.60 -0.08 -6.90
C ALA A 250 -27.82 0.06 -5.98
N ALA A 251 -28.55 -1.04 -5.74
CA ALA A 251 -29.72 -1.06 -4.88
C ALA A 251 -29.34 -1.19 -3.40
N GLU A 252 -28.23 -1.86 -3.09
CA GLU A 252 -27.81 -2.14 -1.72
C GLU A 252 -26.90 -1.04 -1.13
N TRP A 253 -26.40 -0.13 -1.96
CA TRP A 253 -25.29 0.78 -1.63
C TRP A 253 -25.45 1.58 -0.34
N GLU A 254 -26.60 2.26 -0.14
CA GLU A 254 -26.84 3.13 1.02
C GLU A 254 -26.92 2.37 2.35
N GLY A 255 -27.38 1.11 2.32
CA GLY A 255 -27.56 0.28 3.52
C GLY A 255 -26.33 -0.52 3.94
N ARG A 256 -25.25 -0.46 3.14
CA ARG A 256 -24.04 -1.28 3.34
C ARG A 256 -22.94 -0.50 4.04
N THR A 257 -22.00 -1.24 4.65
CA THR A 257 -20.88 -0.64 5.37
C THR A 257 -19.90 0.05 4.41
N THR A 258 -19.13 1.02 4.92
CA THR A 258 -18.06 1.68 4.16
C THR A 258 -17.06 0.69 3.58
N MET A 259 -16.76 -0.40 4.31
CA MET A 259 -15.93 -1.50 3.83
C MET A 259 -16.51 -2.16 2.59
N TRP A 260 -17.81 -2.47 2.65
CA TRP A 260 -18.50 -3.09 1.53
C TRP A 260 -18.54 -2.14 0.33
N GLN A 261 -18.82 -0.85 0.52
CA GLN A 261 -18.80 0.16 -0.55
C GLN A 261 -17.43 0.28 -1.21
N TYR A 262 -16.35 0.28 -0.42
CA TYR A 262 -14.99 0.23 -0.92
C TYR A 262 -14.73 -1.02 -1.76
N GLN A 263 -15.13 -2.18 -1.24
CA GLN A 263 -14.92 -3.47 -1.89
C GLN A 263 -15.68 -3.53 -3.23
N ALA A 264 -16.95 -3.11 -3.24
CA ALA A 264 -17.78 -3.01 -4.43
C ALA A 264 -17.15 -2.04 -5.45
N ALA A 265 -16.81 -0.82 -5.04
CA ALA A 265 -16.14 0.14 -5.93
C ALA A 265 -14.84 -0.44 -6.53
N SER A 266 -14.04 -1.16 -5.73
CA SER A 266 -12.78 -1.76 -6.17
C SER A 266 -12.93 -2.85 -7.24
N LEU A 267 -14.14 -3.39 -7.46
CA LEU A 267 -14.43 -4.35 -8.53
C LEU A 267 -14.38 -3.69 -9.91
N ILE A 268 -14.80 -2.43 -10.02
CA ILE A 268 -14.89 -1.70 -11.30
C ILE A 268 -13.87 -0.56 -11.40
N LEU A 269 -13.37 -0.06 -10.27
CA LEU A 269 -12.53 1.11 -10.20
C LEU A 269 -11.12 0.73 -9.73
N GLN A 270 -10.11 1.03 -10.55
CA GLN A 270 -8.70 0.79 -10.21
C GLN A 270 -8.11 1.95 -9.41
N ALA A 271 -8.38 3.19 -9.83
CA ALA A 271 -7.91 4.40 -9.16
C ALA A 271 -8.72 5.63 -9.57
N VAL A 272 -8.68 6.65 -8.72
CA VAL A 272 -9.15 8.01 -9.00
C VAL A 272 -7.94 8.93 -8.90
N LEU A 273 -7.48 9.45 -10.03
CA LEU A 273 -6.31 10.30 -10.11
C LEU A 273 -6.70 11.77 -9.91
N VAL A 274 -6.02 12.42 -8.96
CA VAL A 274 -6.21 13.83 -8.63
C VAL A 274 -5.06 14.65 -9.21
N HIS A 275 -5.42 15.48 -10.19
CA HIS A 275 -4.56 16.43 -10.86
C HIS A 275 -4.41 17.75 -10.07
N ALA A 276 -3.41 18.54 -10.47
CA ALA A 276 -3.21 19.87 -9.94
C ALA A 276 -4.44 20.75 -10.21
N HIS A 277 -4.62 21.81 -9.43
CA HIS A 277 -5.62 22.81 -9.75
C HIS A 277 -5.31 23.45 -11.11
N PRO A 278 -6.28 23.60 -12.04
CA PRO A 278 -6.01 24.17 -13.35
C PRO A 278 -5.46 25.60 -13.22
N ALA A 279 -4.35 25.89 -13.90
CA ALA A 279 -3.67 27.18 -13.78
C ALA A 279 -4.52 28.37 -14.28
N ASP A 280 -5.45 28.09 -15.20
CA ASP A 280 -6.37 29.04 -15.81
C ASP A 280 -7.68 29.23 -15.02
N MET A 281 -7.87 28.52 -13.90
CA MET A 281 -9.08 28.60 -13.08
C MET A 281 -8.82 29.19 -11.71
N MET A 282 -9.72 30.07 -11.25
CA MET A 282 -9.65 30.60 -9.89
C MET A 282 -9.79 29.51 -8.83
N THR A 283 -9.04 29.64 -7.73
CA THR A 283 -9.12 28.74 -6.57
C THR A 283 -10.33 29.02 -5.68
N ALA A 284 -10.78 30.28 -5.64
CA ALA A 284 -11.96 30.71 -4.91
C ALA A 284 -12.80 31.65 -5.77
N VAL A 285 -14.12 31.48 -5.69
CA VAL A 285 -15.08 32.33 -6.39
C VAL A 285 -15.64 33.35 -5.39
N PRO A 286 -15.32 34.65 -5.52
CA PRO A 286 -15.88 35.68 -4.65
C PRO A 286 -17.33 36.01 -5.03
N LYS A 287 -18.11 36.45 -4.04
CA LYS A 287 -19.46 36.99 -4.26
C LYS A 287 -19.38 38.37 -4.91
N ARG A 288 -20.19 38.62 -5.94
CA ARG A 288 -20.23 39.93 -6.61
C ARG A 288 -21.08 40.91 -5.80
N ARG A 289 -20.82 42.22 -5.94
CA ARG A 289 -21.45 43.29 -5.15
C ARG A 289 -22.98 43.32 -5.26
N ASN A 290 -23.54 43.01 -6.43
CA ASN A 290 -24.99 43.08 -6.71
C ASN A 290 -25.62 41.71 -6.97
N GLU A 291 -24.97 40.63 -6.50
CA GLU A 291 -25.44 39.26 -6.71
C GLU A 291 -26.21 38.77 -5.47
N SER A 292 -27.33 38.10 -5.69
CA SER A 292 -28.06 37.45 -4.60
C SER A 292 -27.21 36.34 -3.97
N THR A 293 -27.55 35.91 -2.76
CA THR A 293 -26.82 34.80 -2.11
C THR A 293 -27.04 33.47 -2.84
N GLU A 294 -28.23 33.26 -3.41
CA GLU A 294 -28.57 32.06 -4.18
C GLU A 294 -27.80 32.00 -5.50
N ASP A 295 -27.79 33.09 -6.28
CA ASP A 295 -27.05 33.16 -7.55
C ASP A 295 -25.55 32.94 -7.33
N PHE A 296 -25.01 33.49 -6.23
CA PHE A 296 -23.64 33.26 -5.83
C PHE A 296 -23.34 31.78 -5.58
N HIS A 297 -24.22 31.07 -4.85
CA HIS A 297 -24.06 29.64 -4.58
C HIS A 297 -24.12 28.82 -5.87
N VAL A 298 -25.08 29.08 -6.75
CA VAL A 298 -25.20 28.39 -8.05
C VAL A 298 -23.94 28.58 -8.88
N ARG A 299 -23.46 29.83 -9.03
CA ARG A 299 -22.24 30.12 -9.80
C ARG A 299 -20.99 29.49 -9.18
N ARG A 300 -20.87 29.54 -7.85
CA ARG A 300 -19.76 28.93 -7.12
C ARG A 300 -19.75 27.41 -7.29
N ASP A 301 -20.90 26.77 -7.22
CA ASP A 301 -21.02 25.32 -7.29
C ASP A 301 -20.81 24.82 -8.73
N ALA A 302 -21.28 25.57 -9.74
CA ALA A 302 -20.95 25.34 -11.14
C ALA A 302 -19.45 25.45 -11.42
N HIS A 303 -18.78 26.47 -10.87
CA HIS A 303 -17.32 26.61 -10.97
C HIS A 303 -16.58 25.44 -10.30
N ARG A 304 -17.03 25.00 -9.11
CA ARG A 304 -16.45 23.84 -8.43
C ARG A 304 -16.60 22.57 -9.25
N ALA A 305 -17.77 22.33 -9.84
CA ALA A 305 -17.99 21.19 -10.73
C ALA A 305 -17.05 21.21 -11.95
N ALA A 306 -16.87 22.38 -12.59
CA ALA A 306 -15.95 22.54 -13.71
C ALA A 306 -14.49 22.29 -13.32
N VAL A 307 -14.08 22.73 -12.13
CA VAL A 307 -12.75 22.43 -11.57
C VAL A 307 -12.60 20.93 -11.33
N LEU A 308 -13.57 20.27 -10.69
CA LEU A 308 -13.51 18.83 -10.42
C LEU A 308 -13.39 18.01 -11.70
N ALA A 309 -14.17 18.35 -12.74
CA ALA A 309 -14.12 17.66 -14.04
C ALA A 309 -12.74 17.70 -14.71
N ARG A 310 -11.95 18.75 -14.46
CA ARG A 310 -10.57 18.88 -14.97
C ARG A 310 -9.52 18.31 -14.01
N ARG A 311 -9.88 18.10 -12.75
CA ARG A 311 -8.96 17.63 -11.71
C ARG A 311 -9.05 16.15 -11.42
N VAL A 312 -10.18 15.51 -11.73
CA VAL A 312 -10.46 14.12 -11.36
C VAL A 312 -10.52 13.26 -12.61
N GLU A 313 -9.69 12.23 -12.65
CA GLU A 313 -9.66 11.24 -13.72
C GLU A 313 -9.94 9.86 -13.12
N PHE A 314 -10.85 9.11 -13.73
CA PHE A 314 -11.21 7.76 -13.30
C PHE A 314 -10.45 6.73 -14.13
N ILE A 315 -9.75 5.82 -13.44
CA ILE A 315 -9.13 4.65 -14.05
C ILE A 315 -10.01 3.45 -13.72
N TRP A 316 -10.84 3.06 -14.68
CA TRP A 316 -11.71 1.89 -14.57
C TRP A 316 -10.94 0.60 -14.86
N ARG A 317 -11.40 -0.51 -14.28
CA ARG A 317 -10.93 -1.85 -14.62
C ARG A 317 -11.59 -2.27 -15.94
N ALA A 318 -10.80 -2.89 -16.82
CA ALA A 318 -11.27 -3.47 -18.08
C ALA A 318 -12.04 -4.77 -17.85
#